data_AF-A0A4Y4KGU0-F1
#
_entry.id   AF-A0A4Y4KGU0-F1
#
_cell.length_a   1.000
_cell.length_b   1.000
_cell.length_c   1.000
_cell.angle_alpha   90.00
_cell.angle_beta   90.00
_cell.angle_gamma   90.00
#
_symmetry.space_group_name_H-M   'P 1'
#
loop_
_entity.id
_entity.type
_entity.pdbx_description
1 polymer ?
#
loop_
_entity_poly.entity_id
_entity_poly.type
_entity_poly.pdbx_seq_one_letter_code
_entity_poly.pdbx_strand_id
1 'polypeptide(L)'
;MASTSDQHTDPFTPPHPEQARARRVYASLLRIAERHAATDEQRRRQVHPSVVAPHEAVRLVSFLLSGAAQPDDGEPEVDRADITAALSLVPLVRGEMDELETGLLQMARGRGMTWQEIAFGLGLGTPQAARQRYERLAGRAAADAENPE
;
A
#
# COMPACT_ATOMS: atom_id res chain seq x y z
N MET A 1 -38.55 -13.65 -15.05
CA MET A 1 -38.09 -12.27 -14.77
C MET A 1 -38.32 -12.00 -13.30
N ALA A 2 -37.29 -12.16 -12.48
CA ALA A 2 -37.36 -11.94 -11.04
C ALA A 2 -36.77 -10.55 -10.75
N SER A 3 -37.61 -9.68 -10.22
CA SER A 3 -37.34 -8.28 -9.94
C SER A 3 -36.17 -8.12 -8.97
N THR A 4 -35.12 -7.46 -9.45
CA THR A 4 -34.10 -6.81 -8.62
C THR A 4 -34.79 -5.73 -7.80
N SER A 5 -35.08 -6.03 -6.54
CA SER A 5 -35.54 -5.02 -5.59
C SER A 5 -34.44 -3.97 -5.42
N ASP A 6 -34.73 -2.76 -5.89
CA ASP A 6 -34.04 -1.54 -5.50
C ASP A 6 -33.92 -1.48 -3.98
N GLN A 7 -32.70 -1.71 -3.47
CA GLN A 7 -32.35 -1.37 -2.10
C GLN A 7 -32.35 0.17 -1.99
N HIS A 8 -33.53 0.72 -1.74
CA HIS A 8 -33.70 2.10 -1.33
C HIS A 8 -32.85 2.31 -0.07
N THR A 9 -31.74 3.03 -0.20
CA THR A 9 -30.86 3.35 0.92
C THR A 9 -31.58 4.41 1.75
N ASP A 10 -32.01 4.07 2.97
CA ASP A 10 -32.62 5.02 3.91
C ASP A 10 -31.67 6.22 4.12
N PRO A 11 -32.11 7.46 3.82
CA PRO A 11 -31.26 8.65 3.94
C PRO A 11 -30.82 8.96 5.38
N PHE A 12 -31.44 8.35 6.39
CA PHE A 12 -31.11 8.55 7.81
C PHE A 12 -30.25 7.43 8.41
N THR A 13 -29.95 6.38 7.65
CA THR A 13 -29.04 5.32 8.08
C THR A 13 -27.61 5.65 7.63
N PRO A 14 -26.65 5.83 8.56
CA PRO A 14 -25.26 6.09 8.17
C PRO A 14 -24.70 4.92 7.36
N PRO A 15 -23.87 5.18 6.33
CA PRO A 15 -23.33 4.13 5.49
C PRO A 15 -22.47 3.16 6.31
N HIS A 16 -22.51 1.87 5.95
CA HIS A 16 -21.72 0.85 6.62
C HIS A 16 -20.22 1.24 6.62
N PRO A 17 -19.53 1.20 7.77
CA PRO A 17 -18.17 1.73 7.90
C PRO A 17 -17.18 1.08 6.93
N GLU A 18 -17.35 -0.21 6.63
CA GLU A 18 -16.55 -0.93 5.64
C GLU A 18 -16.76 -0.42 4.22
N GLN A 19 -18.01 -0.12 3.83
CA GLN A 19 -18.31 0.42 2.52
C GLN A 19 -17.74 1.84 2.37
N ALA A 20 -17.83 2.66 3.44
CA ALA A 20 -17.19 3.97 3.47
C ALA A 20 -15.66 3.85 3.35
N ARG A 21 -15.04 2.85 3.99
CA ARG A 21 -13.60 2.57 3.87
C ARG A 21 -13.22 2.15 2.45
N ALA A 22 -13.94 1.21 1.84
CA ALA A 22 -13.68 0.75 0.48
C ALA A 22 -13.78 1.88 -0.55
N ARG A 23 -14.81 2.73 -0.42
CA ARG A 23 -14.98 3.94 -1.26
C ARG A 23 -13.80 4.90 -1.12
N ARG A 24 -13.32 5.14 0.11
CA ARG A 24 -12.13 5.99 0.34
C ARG A 24 -10.87 5.40 -0.31
N VAL A 25 -10.65 4.08 -0.19
CA VAL A 25 -9.50 3.42 -0.83
C VAL A 25 -9.51 3.65 -2.34
N TYR A 26 -10.64 3.40 -2.99
CA TYR A 26 -10.78 3.63 -4.44
C TYR A 26 -10.58 5.10 -4.82
N ALA A 27 -11.22 6.02 -4.10
CA ALA A 27 -11.08 7.45 -4.36
C ALA A 27 -9.63 7.95 -4.17
N SER A 28 -8.91 7.44 -3.17
CA SER A 28 -7.50 7.75 -2.93
C SER A 28 -6.62 7.26 -4.08
N LEU A 29 -6.84 6.03 -4.57
CA LEU A 29 -6.12 5.47 -5.71
C LEU A 29 -6.35 6.32 -6.97
N LEU A 30 -7.61 6.62 -7.29
CA LEU A 30 -7.97 7.42 -8.46
C LEU A 30 -7.34 8.82 -8.38
N ARG A 31 -7.44 9.49 -7.23
CA ARG A 31 -6.85 10.82 -7.00
C ARG A 31 -5.34 10.82 -7.23
N ILE A 32 -4.62 9.81 -6.75
CA ILE A 32 -3.17 9.71 -6.94
C ILE A 32 -2.86 9.39 -8.40
N ALA A 33 -3.59 8.44 -9.01
CA ALA A 33 -3.40 8.04 -10.39
C ALA A 33 -3.58 9.23 -11.35
N GLU A 34 -4.68 9.96 -11.23
CA GLU A 34 -4.99 11.11 -12.08
C GLU A 34 -3.95 12.24 -11.98
N ARG A 35 -3.37 12.44 -10.79
CA ARG A 35 -2.47 13.58 -10.52
C ARG A 35 -0.99 13.25 -10.71
N HIS A 36 -0.61 12.00 -10.46
CA HIS A 36 0.79 11.61 -10.28
C HIS A 36 1.19 10.33 -11.02
N ALA A 37 0.26 9.67 -11.71
CA ALA A 37 0.51 8.43 -12.45
C ALA A 37 -0.35 8.32 -13.73
N ALA A 38 -0.70 9.46 -14.35
CA ALA A 38 -1.56 9.51 -15.53
C ALA A 38 -0.85 8.99 -16.78
N THR A 39 0.47 9.16 -16.87
CA THR A 39 1.30 8.64 -17.97
C THR A 39 2.25 7.54 -17.48
N ASP A 40 2.75 6.72 -18.41
CA ASP A 40 3.78 5.71 -18.09
C ASP A 40 5.03 6.34 -17.49
N GLU A 41 5.43 7.53 -17.96
CA GLU A 41 6.57 8.24 -17.40
C GLU A 41 6.34 8.67 -15.96
N GLN A 42 5.13 9.14 -15.64
CA GLN A 42 4.78 9.47 -14.26
C GLN A 42 4.77 8.21 -13.37
N ARG A 43 4.25 7.08 -13.87
CA ARG A 43 4.29 5.78 -13.18
C ARG A 43 5.70 5.25 -12.97
N ARG A 44 6.60 5.44 -13.93
CA ARG A 44 7.99 4.98 -13.85
C ARG A 44 8.80 5.66 -12.74
N ARG A 45 8.34 6.76 -12.14
CA ARG A 45 9.05 7.39 -11.01
C ARG A 45 9.16 6.50 -9.77
N GLN A 46 8.28 5.50 -9.63
CA GLN A 46 8.31 4.55 -8.51
C GLN A 46 9.13 3.28 -8.81
N VAL A 47 9.61 3.08 -10.05
CA VAL A 47 10.39 1.90 -10.43
C VAL A 47 11.77 2.30 -10.89
N HIS A 48 12.78 1.49 -10.59
CA HIS A 48 14.13 1.78 -11.05
C HIS A 48 14.30 1.24 -12.48
N PRO A 49 14.73 2.07 -13.47
CA PRO A 49 14.66 1.70 -14.88
C PRO A 49 15.61 0.57 -15.29
N SER A 50 16.62 0.25 -14.48
CA SER A 50 17.65 -0.74 -14.81
C SER A 50 17.82 -1.86 -13.78
N VAL A 51 17.15 -1.81 -12.63
CA VAL A 51 17.31 -2.79 -11.55
C VAL A 51 15.94 -3.03 -10.95
N VAL A 52 15.55 -4.29 -10.80
CA VAL A 52 14.29 -4.65 -10.13
C VAL A 52 14.37 -4.31 -8.64
N ALA A 53 13.41 -3.55 -8.12
CA ALA A 53 13.34 -3.31 -6.68
C ALA A 53 12.80 -4.55 -5.93
N PRO A 54 13.10 -4.73 -4.63
CA PRO A 54 12.65 -5.88 -3.85
C PRO A 54 11.13 -6.12 -3.93
N HIS A 55 10.34 -5.05 -3.81
CA HIS A 55 8.87 -5.14 -3.87
C HIS A 55 8.35 -5.52 -5.26
N GLU A 56 9.08 -5.16 -6.33
CA GLU A 56 8.76 -5.57 -7.70
C GLU A 56 9.00 -7.07 -7.88
N ALA A 57 10.15 -7.58 -7.43
CA ALA A 57 10.48 -9.00 -7.49
C ALA A 57 9.44 -9.87 -6.75
N VAL A 58 9.07 -9.49 -5.52
CA VAL A 58 8.04 -10.19 -4.74
C VAL A 58 6.69 -10.22 -5.48
N ARG A 59 6.30 -9.10 -6.10
CA ARG A 59 5.03 -9.00 -6.84
C ARG A 59 5.05 -9.80 -8.13
N LEU A 60 6.15 -9.78 -8.88
CA LEU A 60 6.31 -10.54 -10.12
C LEU A 60 6.13 -12.04 -9.87
N VAL A 61 6.85 -12.59 -8.89
CA VAL A 61 6.75 -14.02 -8.52
C VAL A 61 5.31 -14.36 -8.08
N SER A 62 4.67 -13.49 -7.28
CA SER A 62 3.28 -13.69 -6.85
C SER A 62 2.28 -13.67 -8.01
N PHE A 63 2.49 -12.82 -9.02
CA PHE A 63 1.59 -12.69 -10.17
C PHE A 63 1.74 -13.85 -11.15
N LEU A 64 2.97 -14.29 -11.40
CA LEU A 64 3.24 -15.48 -12.21
C LEU A 64 2.63 -16.73 -11.55
N LEU A 65 2.81 -16.93 -10.24
CA LEU A 65 2.25 -18.08 -9.52
C LEU A 65 0.71 -18.09 -9.46
N SER A 66 0.08 -16.91 -9.40
CA SER A 66 -1.38 -16.80 -9.36
C SER A 66 -2.02 -16.82 -10.75
N GLY A 67 -1.22 -16.76 -11.83
CA GLY A 67 -1.69 -16.61 -13.21
C GLY A 67 -2.22 -15.22 -13.54
N ALA A 68 -2.07 -14.24 -12.63
CA ALA A 68 -2.42 -12.84 -12.88
C ALA A 68 -1.50 -12.17 -13.91
N ALA A 69 -0.29 -12.72 -14.09
CA ALA A 69 0.59 -12.47 -15.21
C ALA A 69 0.95 -13.81 -15.87
N GLN A 70 1.28 -13.79 -17.16
CA GLN A 70 1.80 -14.94 -17.88
C GLN A 70 3.29 -14.73 -18.14
N PRO A 71 4.11 -15.78 -18.05
CA PRO A 71 5.50 -15.69 -18.47
C PRO A 71 5.59 -15.41 -19.96
N ASP A 72 6.64 -14.69 -20.38
CA ASP A 72 6.93 -14.45 -21.80
C ASP A 72 7.46 -15.74 -22.47
N ASP A 73 7.42 -15.79 -23.80
CA ASP A 73 7.91 -16.94 -24.57
C ASP A 73 9.39 -17.24 -24.25
N GLY A 74 9.65 -18.43 -23.70
CA GLY A 74 10.99 -18.88 -23.33
C GLY A 74 11.47 -18.41 -21.95
N GLU A 75 10.65 -17.67 -21.20
CA GLU A 75 10.89 -17.39 -19.78
C GLU A 75 10.74 -18.70 -18.97
N PRO A 76 11.67 -19.00 -18.04
CA PRO A 76 11.54 -20.15 -17.16
C PRO A 76 10.26 -20.08 -16.31
N GLU A 77 9.64 -21.23 -16.05
CA GLU A 77 8.59 -21.32 -15.05
C GLU A 77 9.14 -20.99 -13.66
N VAL A 78 8.34 -20.30 -12.85
CA VAL A 78 8.69 -20.00 -11.45
C VAL A 78 8.89 -21.30 -10.69
N ASP A 79 10.08 -21.48 -10.13
CA ASP A 79 10.45 -22.67 -9.39
C ASP A 79 10.51 -22.45 -7.86
N ARG A 80 10.97 -23.47 -7.13
CA ARG A 80 11.10 -23.41 -5.67
C ARG A 80 12.16 -22.43 -5.20
N ALA A 81 13.24 -22.25 -5.96
CA ALA A 81 14.29 -21.29 -5.64
C ALA A 81 13.77 -19.86 -5.81
N ASP A 82 13.00 -19.60 -6.86
CA ASP A 82 12.36 -18.28 -7.08
C ASP A 82 11.39 -17.91 -5.94
N ILE A 83 10.57 -18.87 -5.51
CA ILE A 83 9.67 -18.69 -4.36
C ILE A 83 10.48 -18.37 -3.10
N THR A 84 11.56 -19.12 -2.86
CA THR A 84 12.41 -18.92 -1.69
C THR A 84 13.07 -17.54 -1.72
N ALA A 85 13.57 -17.12 -2.89
CA ALA A 85 14.15 -15.79 -3.08
C ALA A 85 13.12 -14.69 -2.82
N ALA A 86 11.90 -14.80 -3.34
CA ALA A 86 10.83 -13.85 -3.07
C ALA A 86 10.46 -13.78 -1.58
N LEU A 87 10.37 -14.93 -0.89
CA LEU A 87 10.09 -14.96 0.55
C LEU A 87 11.21 -14.30 1.37
N SER A 88 12.47 -14.49 0.99
CA SER A 88 13.62 -13.84 1.63
C SER A 88 13.61 -12.31 1.49
N LEU A 89 12.96 -11.77 0.45
CA LEU A 89 12.82 -10.33 0.25
C LEU A 89 11.65 -9.72 1.05
N VAL A 90 10.69 -10.51 1.54
CA VAL A 90 9.50 -9.99 2.25
C VAL A 90 9.85 -9.13 3.48
N PRO A 91 10.81 -9.49 4.35
CA PRO A 91 11.20 -8.64 5.47
C PRO A 91 11.73 -7.27 5.02
N LEU A 92 12.58 -7.24 3.99
CA LEU A 92 13.11 -6.00 3.41
C LEU A 92 11.99 -5.12 2.87
N VAL A 93 11.08 -5.67 2.08
CA VAL A 93 9.92 -4.93 1.52
C VAL A 93 9.04 -4.36 2.63
N ARG A 94 8.85 -5.09 3.74
CA ARG A 94 8.09 -4.58 4.89
C ARG A 94 8.80 -3.41 5.57
N GLY A 95 10.12 -3.48 5.71
CA GLY A 95 10.94 -2.37 6.20
C GLY A 95 10.81 -1.13 5.34
N GLU A 96 10.98 -1.27 4.02
CA GLU A 96 10.82 -0.17 3.05
C GLU A 96 9.44 0.49 3.13
N MET A 97 8.37 -0.30 3.32
CA MET A 97 7.02 0.24 3.48
C MET A 97 6.81 0.96 4.82
N ASP A 98 7.40 0.45 5.90
CA ASP A 98 7.37 1.08 7.22
C ASP A 98 8.11 2.44 7.20
N GLU A 99 9.25 2.52 6.51
CA GLU A 99 10.00 3.76 6.29
C GLU A 99 9.22 4.79 5.48
N LEU A 100 8.63 4.37 4.35
CA LEU A 100 7.78 5.23 3.53
C LEU A 100 6.57 5.75 4.31
N GLU A 101 5.93 4.90 5.11
CA GLU A 101 4.84 5.34 5.98
C GLU A 101 5.33 6.37 7.01
N THR A 102 6.47 6.12 7.66
CA THR A 102 7.06 7.05 8.62
C THR A 102 7.34 8.42 7.97
N GLY A 103 7.98 8.42 6.80
CA GLY A 103 8.24 9.65 6.04
C GLY A 103 6.97 10.38 5.63
N LEU A 104 5.92 9.66 5.22
CA LEU A 104 4.63 10.27 4.88
C LEU A 104 3.96 10.90 6.11
N LEU A 105 4.01 10.24 7.26
CA LEU A 105 3.48 10.77 8.52
C LEU A 105 4.24 12.03 8.95
N GLN A 106 5.57 12.04 8.84
CA GLN A 106 6.39 13.23 9.11
C GLN A 106 6.05 14.38 8.16
N MET A 107 5.92 14.09 6.86
CA MET A 107 5.52 15.07 5.84
C MET A 107 4.11 15.64 6.07
N ALA A 108 3.17 14.81 6.51
CA ALA A 108 1.81 15.22 6.87
C ALA A 108 1.83 16.16 8.08
N ARG A 109 2.58 15.80 9.13
CA ARG A 109 2.76 16.62 10.33
C ARG A 109 3.46 17.95 10.02
N GLY A 110 4.50 17.93 9.19
CA GLY A 110 5.19 19.14 8.71
C GLY A 110 4.31 20.07 7.88
N ARG A 111 3.25 19.53 7.25
CA ARG A 111 2.21 20.30 6.54
C ARG A 111 1.04 20.73 7.43
N GLY A 112 1.14 20.55 8.74
CA GLY A 112 0.14 20.98 9.71
C GLY A 112 -1.05 20.04 9.90
N MET A 113 -1.09 18.87 9.24
CA MET A 113 -2.20 17.92 9.41
C MET A 113 -2.26 17.42 10.84
N THR A 114 -3.42 17.55 11.48
CA THR A 114 -3.71 17.06 12.83
C THR A 114 -3.70 15.53 12.88
N TRP A 115 -3.50 14.97 14.07
CA TRP A 115 -3.62 13.51 14.28
C TRP A 115 -5.02 12.97 13.95
N GLN A 116 -6.05 13.81 14.04
CA GLN A 116 -7.40 13.44 13.64
C GLN A 116 -7.53 13.28 12.12
N GLU A 117 -6.98 14.21 11.34
CA GLU A 117 -6.95 14.12 9.87
C GLU A 117 -6.09 12.95 9.40
N ILE A 118 -4.96 12.70 10.08
CA ILE A 118 -4.11 11.53 9.80
C ILE A 118 -4.86 10.23 10.12
N ALA A 119 -5.51 10.12 11.28
CA ALA A 119 -6.31 8.94 11.63
C ALA A 119 -7.40 8.68 10.60
N PHE A 120 -8.10 9.72 10.15
CA PHE A 120 -9.09 9.62 9.08
C PHE A 120 -8.46 9.08 7.78
N GLY A 121 -7.31 9.61 7.36
CA GLY A 121 -6.58 9.16 6.17
C GLY A 121 -6.12 7.70 6.25
N LEU A 122 -5.64 7.27 7.42
CA LEU A 122 -5.24 5.88 7.69
C LEU A 122 -6.42 4.93 7.90
N GLY A 123 -7.65 5.45 8.01
CA GLY A 123 -8.84 4.67 8.36
C GLY A 123 -8.83 4.14 9.80
N LEU A 124 -8.16 4.84 10.71
CA LEU A 124 -8.11 4.54 12.14
C LEU A 124 -9.27 5.23 12.88
N GLY A 125 -9.78 4.58 13.93
CA GLY A 125 -10.93 5.08 14.70
C GLY A 125 -10.62 6.27 15.62
N THR A 126 -9.35 6.52 15.94
CA THR A 126 -8.97 7.60 16.88
C THR A 126 -7.65 8.28 16.50
N PRO A 127 -7.48 9.57 16.85
CA PRO A 127 -6.20 10.28 16.72
C PRO A 127 -5.06 9.61 17.50
N GLN A 128 -5.37 9.04 18.66
CA GLN A 128 -4.41 8.32 19.50
C GLN A 128 -3.86 7.07 18.80
N ALA A 129 -4.70 6.33 18.06
CA ALA A 129 -4.26 5.18 17.29
C ALA A 129 -3.26 5.58 16.19
N ALA A 130 -3.46 6.72 15.54
CA ALA A 130 -2.52 7.25 14.54
C ALA A 130 -1.18 7.63 15.19
N ARG A 131 -1.22 8.33 16.33
CA ARG A 131 -0.01 8.70 17.07
C ARG A 131 0.78 7.48 17.55
N GLN A 132 0.11 6.48 18.13
CA GLN A 132 0.76 5.25 18.58
C GLN A 132 1.37 4.47 17.42
N ARG A 133 0.71 4.45 16.25
CA ARG A 133 1.26 3.82 15.04
C ARG A 133 2.56 4.52 14.60
N TYR A 134 2.57 5.85 14.57
CA TYR A 134 3.76 6.64 14.31
C TYR A 134 4.89 6.34 15.31
N GLU A 135 4.61 6.35 16.62
CA GLU A 135 5.60 6.09 17.66
C GLU A 135 6.21 4.68 17.53
N ARG A 136 5.40 3.66 17.20
CA ARG A 136 5.90 2.30 16.93
C ARG A 136 6.76 2.20 15.68
N LEU A 137 6.45 2.96 14.63
CA LEU A 137 7.23 2.98 13.39
C LEU A 137 8.57 3.70 13.60
N ALA A 138 8.54 4.90 14.19
CA ALA A 138 9.73 5.69 14.47
C ALA A 138 10.68 4.98 15.47
N GLY A 139 10.14 4.26 16.46
CA GLY A 139 10.95 3.48 17.39
C GLY A 139 11.67 2.30 16.75
N ARG A 140 11.09 1.68 15.71
CA ARG A 140 11.75 0.60 14.95
C ARG A 140 12.89 1.12 14.09
N ALA A 141 12.65 2.21 13.37
CA ALA A 141 13.69 2.85 12.55
C ALA A 141 14.92 3.28 13.37
N ALA A 142 14.71 3.73 14.62
CA ALA A 142 15.82 4.05 15.53
C ALA A 142 16.60 2.79 15.96
N ALA A 143 15.92 1.68 16.23
CA ALA A 143 16.55 0.42 16.62
C ALA A 143 17.36 -0.21 15.47
N ASP A 144 16.85 -0.13 14.24
CA ASP A 144 17.55 -0.62 13.04
C ASP A 144 18.81 0.21 12.74
N ALA A 145 18.78 1.53 12.99
CA ALA A 145 19.94 2.40 12.84
C ALA A 145 21.03 2.18 13.90
N GLU A 146 20.67 1.73 15.11
CA GLU A 146 21.60 1.41 16.19
C GLU A 146 22.25 0.03 16.02
N ASN A 147 21.73 -0.81 15.13
CA ASN A 147 22.23 -2.15 14.88
C ASN A 147 22.51 -2.37 13.37
N PRO A 148 23.47 -1.62 12.78
CA PRO A 148 23.88 -1.86 11.41
C PRO A 148 24.63 -3.20 11.39
N GLU A 149 24.07 -4.23 10.76
CA GLU A 149 24.81 -5.46 10.44
C GLU A 149 26.03 -5.17 9.57
#